data_AF-A0A0D8ZQP7-F1
#
_entry.id   AF-A0A0D8ZQP7-F1
#
_cell.length_a   1.000
_cell.length_b   1.000
_cell.length_c   1.000
_cell.angle_alpha   90.00
_cell.angle_beta   90.00
_cell.angle_gamma   90.00
#
_symmetry.space_group_name_H-M   'P 1'
#
loop_
_entity.id
_entity.type
_entity.pdbx_description
1 polymer ?
#
loop_
_entity_poly.entity_id
_entity_poly.type
_entity_poly.pdbx_seq_one_letter_code
_entity_poly.pdbx_strand_id
1 'polypeptide(L)'
;MSHEEEAQYEAQLAELELKAGGVFAVPTLNGHKKRWQRKQELVRREIAAASDPQEKQRLERHLDELKRQELLLAEKLIARPTNA
;
A
#
# COMPACT_ATOMS: atom_id res chain seq x y z
N MET A 1 9.21 -17.56 7.79
CA MET A 1 7.91 -17.88 7.19
C MET A 1 8.14 -18.19 5.73
N SER A 2 7.60 -19.29 5.24
CA SER A 2 7.63 -19.64 3.82
C SER A 2 6.65 -18.75 3.03
N HIS A 3 6.84 -18.65 1.71
CA HIS A 3 5.92 -17.92 0.84
C HIS A 3 4.47 -18.45 0.90
N GLU A 4 4.29 -19.73 1.20
CA GLU A 4 2.97 -20.35 1.38
C GLU A 4 2.30 -19.91 2.69
N GLU A 5 3.07 -19.77 3.77
CA GLU A 5 2.56 -19.27 5.05
C GLU A 5 2.10 -17.80 4.94
N GLU A 6 2.81 -16.98 4.16
CA GLU A 6 2.40 -15.60 3.89
C GLU A 6 1.12 -15.53 3.04
N ALA A 7 0.99 -16.37 2.02
CA ALA A 7 -0.19 -16.39 1.17
C ALA A 7 -1.45 -16.83 1.94
N GLN A 8 -1.32 -17.83 2.82
CA GLN A 8 -2.41 -18.27 3.68
C GLN A 8 -2.82 -17.19 4.68
N TYR A 9 -1.84 -16.50 5.29
CA TYR A 9 -2.10 -15.40 6.21
C TYR A 9 -2.82 -14.22 5.54
N GLU A 10 -2.44 -13.89 4.31
CA GLU A 10 -3.10 -12.83 3.54
C GLU A 10 -4.52 -13.18 3.09
N ALA A 11 -4.77 -14.44 2.71
CA ALA A 11 -6.11 -14.92 2.38
C ALA A 11 -7.05 -14.83 3.59
N GLN A 12 -6.56 -15.21 4.78
CA GLN A 12 -7.32 -15.09 6.02
C GLN A 12 -7.65 -13.64 6.38
N LEU A 13 -6.71 -12.71 6.15
CA LEU A 13 -6.94 -11.28 6.36
C LEU A 13 -7.97 -10.70 5.38
N ALA A 14 -7.95 -11.12 4.12
CA ALA A 14 -8.93 -10.69 3.12
C ALA A 14 -10.33 -11.23 3.43
N GLU A 15 -10.43 -12.47 3.91
CA GLU A 15 -11.70 -13.07 4.32
C GLU A 15 -12.30 -12.35 5.54
N LEU A 16 -11.45 -11.97 6.49
CA LEU A 16 -11.85 -11.14 7.63
C LEU A 16 -12.33 -9.76 7.17
N GLU A 17 -11.60 -9.11 6.25
CA GLU A 17 -11.97 -7.81 5.68
C GLU A 17 -13.34 -7.81 5.01
N LEU A 18 -13.61 -8.86 4.23
CA LEU A 18 -14.91 -9.07 3.62
C LEU A 18 -16.02 -9.23 4.67
N LYS A 19 -15.75 -9.97 5.76
CA LYS A 19 -16.71 -10.20 6.84
C LYS A 19 -17.05 -8.94 7.66
N ALA A 20 -16.16 -7.95 7.75
CA ALA A 20 -16.46 -6.66 8.39
C ALA A 20 -16.95 -5.57 7.42
N GLY A 21 -17.47 -5.95 6.25
CA GLY A 21 -18.05 -4.99 5.31
C GLY A 21 -17.02 -4.19 4.51
N GLY A 22 -15.82 -4.76 4.28
CA GLY A 22 -14.77 -4.12 3.49
C GLY A 22 -13.98 -3.05 4.23
N VAL A 23 -14.19 -2.90 5.54
CA VAL A 23 -13.51 -1.92 6.39
C VAL A 23 -12.68 -2.65 7.44
N PHE A 24 -11.56 -3.25 7.03
CA PHE A 24 -10.45 -3.39 7.96
C PHE A 24 -9.52 -2.21 7.72
N ALA A 25 -9.61 -1.21 8.60
CA ALA A 25 -8.50 -0.31 8.85
C ALA A 25 -7.28 -1.20 9.09
N VAL A 26 -6.30 -1.15 8.20
CA VAL A 26 -5.16 -2.07 8.21
C VAL A 26 -4.54 -2.07 9.62
N PRO A 27 -4.70 -3.14 10.42
CA PRO A 27 -4.52 -3.02 11.87
C PRO A 27 -3.05 -3.04 12.28
N THR A 28 -2.14 -3.32 11.34
CA THR A 28 -0.70 -3.38 11.59
C THR A 28 0.08 -2.55 10.58
N LEU A 29 1.12 -1.85 11.05
CA LEU A 29 2.06 -1.11 10.18
C LEU A 29 2.60 -1.96 9.03
N ASN A 30 2.83 -3.25 9.28
CA ASN A 30 3.32 -4.19 8.27
C ASN A 30 2.29 -4.44 7.16
N GLY A 31 1.00 -4.57 7.50
CA GLY A 31 -0.06 -4.71 6.49
C GLY A 31 -0.17 -3.46 5.62
N HIS A 32 -0.03 -2.27 6.22
CA HIS A 32 -0.10 -1.01 5.50
C HIS A 32 1.06 -0.92 4.51
N LYS A 33 2.28 -1.19 4.98
CA LYS A 33 3.49 -1.21 4.16
C LYS A 33 3.38 -2.19 2.98
N LYS A 34 2.89 -3.41 3.21
CA LYS A 34 2.68 -4.41 2.13
C LYS A 34 1.65 -3.94 1.09
N ARG A 35 0.49 -3.41 1.51
CA ARG A 35 -0.51 -2.84 0.58
C ARG A 35 0.03 -1.66 -0.21
N TRP A 36 0.76 -0.77 0.46
CA TRP A 36 1.34 0.41 -0.15
C TRP A 36 2.41 0.05 -1.19
N GLN A 37 3.27 -0.92 -0.86
CA GLN A 37 4.25 -1.48 -1.80
C GLN A 37 3.58 -2.11 -3.02
N ARG A 38 2.51 -2.90 -2.84
CA ARG A 38 1.74 -3.46 -3.96
C ARG A 38 1.15 -2.37 -4.86
N LYS A 39 0.59 -1.31 -4.27
CA LYS A 39 0.04 -0.18 -5.02
C LYS A 39 1.12 0.54 -5.84
N GLN A 40 2.29 0.77 -5.27
CA GLN A 40 3.43 1.33 -6.00
C GLN A 40 3.93 0.40 -7.11
N GLU A 41 3.95 -0.91 -6.87
CA GLU A 41 4.40 -1.90 -7.85
C GLU A 41 3.46 -1.98 -9.06
N LEU A 42 2.14 -1.93 -8.83
CA LEU A 42 1.15 -1.86 -9.92
C LEU A 42 1.39 -0.66 -10.83
N VAL A 43 1.54 0.54 -10.24
CA VAL A 43 1.82 1.76 -11.01
C VAL A 43 3.15 1.65 -11.76
N ARG A 44 4.19 1.03 -11.17
CA ARG A 44 5.47 0.79 -11.87
C ARG A 44 5.30 -0.14 -13.08
N ARG A 45 4.48 -1.17 -12.97
CA ARG A 45 4.17 -2.08 -14.09
C ARG A 45 3.40 -1.35 -15.19
N GLU A 46 2.44 -0.49 -14.82
CA GLU A 46 1.71 0.37 -15.77
C GLU A 46 2.66 1.35 -16.49
N ILE A 47 3.61 1.97 -15.78
CA ILE A 47 4.64 2.83 -16.41
C ILE A 47 5.47 2.03 -17.41
N ALA A 48 5.90 0.81 -17.05
CA ALA A 48 6.71 -0.03 -17.93
C ALA A 48 5.94 -0.47 -19.18
N ALA A 49 4.63 -0.71 -19.06
CA ALA A 49 3.75 -1.11 -20.15
C ALA A 49 3.26 0.07 -21.02
N ALA A 50 3.22 1.28 -20.47
CA ALA A 50 2.73 2.46 -21.18
C ALA A 50 3.62 2.81 -22.37
N SER A 51 3.01 2.90 -23.55
CA SER A 51 3.71 3.29 -24.79
C SER A 51 3.61 4.79 -25.06
N ASP A 52 2.58 5.45 -24.53
CA ASP A 52 2.39 6.89 -24.64
C ASP A 52 3.26 7.66 -23.61
N PRO A 53 4.13 8.59 -24.06
CA PRO A 53 4.91 9.45 -23.18
C PRO A 53 4.07 10.30 -22.21
N GLN A 54 2.88 10.77 -22.61
CA GLN A 54 2.04 11.59 -21.74
C GLN A 54 1.42 10.75 -20.62
N GLU A 55 0.94 9.55 -20.96
CA GLU A 55 0.46 8.57 -19.99
C GLU A 55 1.57 8.15 -19.01
N LYS A 56 2.79 7.88 -19.51
CA LYS A 56 3.95 7.60 -18.66
C LYS A 56 4.20 8.72 -17.66
N GLN A 57 4.23 9.98 -18.12
CA GLN A 57 4.45 11.12 -17.24
C GLN A 57 3.33 11.27 -16.19
N ARG A 58 2.07 10.98 -16.54
CA ARG A 58 0.96 10.98 -15.59
C ARG A 58 1.13 9.90 -14.52
N LEU A 59 1.50 8.69 -14.91
CA LEU A 59 1.72 7.56 -14.01
C LEU A 59 2.95 7.78 -13.10
N GLU A 60 4.02 8.39 -13.62
CA GLU A 60 5.18 8.80 -12.82
C GLU A 60 4.80 9.82 -11.75
N ARG A 61 4.03 10.85 -12.11
CA ARG A 61 3.49 11.82 -11.12
C ARG A 61 2.61 11.14 -10.08
N HIS A 62 1.80 10.15 -10.50
CA HIS A 62 0.97 9.38 -9.58
C HIS A 62 1.82 8.55 -8.60
N LEU A 63 2.89 7.91 -9.08
CA LEU A 63 3.82 7.16 -8.25
C LEU A 63 4.51 8.06 -7.21
N ASP A 64 4.89 9.27 -7.59
CA ASP A 64 5.52 10.24 -6.68
C ASP A 64 4.54 10.78 -5.63
N GLU A 65 3.28 11.00 -6.01
CA GLU A 65 2.23 11.37 -5.05
C GLU A 65 2.00 10.26 -4.01
N LEU A 66 1.99 8.98 -4.43
CA LEU A 66 1.91 7.84 -3.51
C LEU A 66 3.11 7.78 -2.56
N LYS A 67 4.32 8.12 -3.01
CA LYS A 67 5.49 8.18 -2.11
C LYS A 67 5.37 9.32 -1.10
N ARG A 68 4.92 10.50 -1.54
CA ARG A 68 4.70 11.67 -0.65
C ARG A 68 3.67 11.38 0.43
N GLN A 69 2.55 10.76 0.05
CA GLN A 69 1.50 10.39 1.00
C GLN A 69 2.00 9.37 2.04
N GLU A 70 2.85 8.42 1.65
CA GLU A 70 3.49 7.49 2.58
C GLU A 70 4.36 8.21 3.62
N LEU A 71 5.19 9.16 3.16
CA LEU A 71 6.05 9.96 4.02
C LEU A 71 5.23 10.82 5.00
N LEU A 72 4.20 11.51 4.51
CA LEU A 72 3.31 12.32 5.36
C LEU A 72 2.58 11.47 6.40
N LEU A 73 2.20 10.23 6.06
CA LEU A 73 1.59 9.31 7.02
C LEU A 73 2.61 8.85 8.07
N ALA A 74 3.84 8.53 7.65
CA ALA A 74 4.92 8.16 8.56
C ALA A 74 5.26 9.31 9.54
N GLU A 75 5.37 10.55 9.04
CA GLU A 75 5.59 11.74 9.86
C GLU A 75 4.47 11.95 10.89
N LYS A 76 3.20 11.79 10.50
CA LYS A 76 2.05 11.91 11.41
C LYS A 76 2.03 10.83 12.50
N LEU A 77 2.51 9.63 12.20
CA LEU A 77 2.62 8.53 13.18
C LEU A 77 3.76 8.76 14.16
N ILE A 78 4.87 9.37 13.72
CA ILE A 78 6.02 9.73 14.58
C ILE A 78 5.69 10.95 15.45
N ALA A 79 4.94 11.93 14.92
CA ALA A 79 4.59 13.17 15.61
C ALA A 79 3.46 13.04 16.65
N ARG A 80 2.88 11.85 16.85
CA ARG A 80 1.96 11.61 17.97
C ARG A 80 2.79 11.53 19.26
N PRO A 81 2.73 12.49 20.19
CA PRO A 81 3.32 12.28 21.50
C PRO A 81 2.58 11.10 22.12
N THR A 82 3.35 10.11 22.58
CA THR A 82 2.96 9.21 23.66
C THR A 82 2.60 10.05 24.87
N ASN A 83 1.39 10.61 24.88
CA ASN A 83 0.72 11.02 26.10
C ASN A 83 -0.06 9.79 26.58
N ALA A 84 0.69 8.90 27.25
CA ALA A 84 0.18 7.94 28.21
C ALA A 84 0.72 8.36 29.57
#